data_AF-A0A850PYJ0-F1
#
_entry.id   AF-A0A850PYJ0-F1
#
_cell.length_a   1.000
_cell.length_b   1.000
_cell.length_c   1.000
_cell.angle_alpha   90.00
_cell.angle_beta   90.00
_cell.angle_gamma   90.00
#
_symmetry.space_group_name_H-M   'P 1'
#
loop_
_entity.id
_entity.type
_entity.pdbx_description
1 polymer ?
#
loop_
_entity_poly.entity_id
_entity_poly.type
_entity_poly.pdbx_seq_one_letter_code
_entity_poly.pdbx_strand_id
1 'polypeptide(L)'
;MTTYLERSSTSVTDDTPAPRRVPLWVVVSTGVVTVLLVGLGVGDVVMRLSGLSGRLAAVTTETTMASSPAAAPEAPAEAPAVVAVPEFSVIATPCAPLSTDGVTADGSVAYCVPLQSTDTYLWSLIPGELVSSSPDPALAICMEQTLRSAADCGEYLARPSNPGDGGR
;
A
#
# COMPACT_ATOMS: atom_id res chain seq x y z
N MET A 1 56.06 58.69 -2.89
CA MET A 1 56.86 58.47 -1.67
C MET A 1 56.45 57.13 -1.08
N THR A 2 57.36 56.15 -1.20
CA THR A 2 57.66 55.06 -0.26
C THR A 2 56.52 54.21 0.37
N THR A 3 56.29 53.06 -0.26
CA THR A 3 56.32 51.67 0.29
C THR A 3 56.14 51.42 1.79
N TYR A 4 55.20 50.52 2.14
CA TYR A 4 55.50 49.37 3.03
C TYR A 4 54.70 48.13 2.62
N LEU A 5 55.44 47.04 2.39
CA LEU A 5 54.97 45.69 2.11
C LEU A 5 54.70 45.01 3.46
N GLU A 6 53.51 44.44 3.67
CA GLU A 6 53.40 43.36 4.65
C GLU A 6 52.87 42.09 3.97
N ARG A 7 53.74 41.11 4.05
CA ARG A 7 53.73 39.81 3.40
C ARG A 7 53.27 38.82 4.44
N SER A 8 52.02 38.37 4.39
CA SER A 8 51.58 37.19 5.14
C SER A 8 51.36 36.06 4.16
N SER A 9 52.37 35.20 4.09
CA SER A 9 52.36 33.95 3.33
C SER A 9 51.46 32.96 4.07
N THR A 10 50.36 32.55 3.47
CA THR A 10 49.68 31.30 3.84
C THR A 10 49.74 30.37 2.65
N SER A 11 50.49 29.30 2.87
CA SER A 11 50.79 28.20 1.95
C SER A 11 49.55 27.65 1.27
N VAL A 12 49.65 27.58 -0.06
CA VAL A 12 48.86 26.74 -0.94
C VAL A 12 48.92 25.29 -0.44
N THR A 13 47.76 24.67 -0.27
CA THR A 13 47.65 23.21 -0.42
C THR A 13 46.47 22.97 -1.35
N ASP A 14 46.84 22.61 -2.56
CA ASP A 14 45.99 22.11 -3.63
C ASP A 14 45.42 20.76 -3.20
N ASP A 15 44.12 20.68 -2.90
CA ASP A 15 43.42 19.42 -2.68
C ASP A 15 42.58 19.12 -3.93
N THR A 16 43.29 18.74 -4.99
CA THR A 16 42.69 18.07 -6.15
C THR A 16 42.18 16.69 -5.70
N PRO A 17 40.87 16.39 -5.79
CA PRO A 17 40.37 15.07 -5.46
C PRO A 17 40.81 14.04 -6.53
N ALA A 18 41.85 13.30 -6.20
CA ALA A 18 42.26 12.11 -6.96
C ALA A 18 41.20 10.98 -6.79
N PRO A 19 40.92 10.19 -7.84
CA PRO A 19 39.91 9.15 -7.83
C PRO A 19 40.31 8.01 -6.88
N ARG A 20 39.49 7.77 -5.85
CA ARG A 20 39.68 6.65 -4.93
C ARG A 20 39.41 5.33 -5.65
N ARG A 21 40.50 4.60 -5.87
CA ARG A 21 40.54 3.25 -6.40
C ARG A 21 39.75 2.29 -5.50
N VAL A 22 38.82 1.58 -6.13
CA VAL A 22 38.01 0.51 -5.52
C VAL A 22 38.91 -0.71 -5.29
N PRO A 23 38.99 -1.27 -4.07
CA PRO A 23 39.62 -2.57 -3.85
C PRO A 23 38.69 -3.69 -4.34
N LEU A 24 38.96 -4.10 -5.57
CA LEU A 24 38.69 -5.44 -6.11
C LEU A 24 39.39 -6.48 -5.22
N TRP A 25 38.88 -7.71 -5.10
CA TRP A 25 39.41 -8.86 -4.34
C TRP A 25 38.89 -9.09 -2.91
N VAL A 26 37.61 -9.43 -2.78
CA VAL A 26 37.24 -10.59 -1.94
C VAL A 26 36.38 -11.51 -2.80
N VAL A 27 37.05 -12.49 -3.39
CA VAL A 27 36.53 -13.54 -4.27
C VAL A 27 36.33 -14.81 -3.42
N VAL A 28 35.09 -15.30 -3.40
CA VAL A 28 34.67 -16.72 -3.45
C VAL A 28 35.09 -17.67 -2.31
N SER A 29 34.11 -18.09 -1.50
CA SER A 29 33.85 -19.47 -0.99
C SER A 29 32.57 -19.39 -0.12
N THR A 30 31.47 -20.14 -0.27
CA THR A 30 31.28 -21.59 -0.49
C THR A 30 29.79 -21.91 -0.72
N GLY A 31 29.46 -22.70 -1.76
CA GLY A 31 28.32 -23.64 -1.89
C GLY A 31 26.91 -23.05 -2.03
N VAL A 32 26.14 -23.16 -3.13
CA VAL A 32 25.96 -24.26 -4.10
C VAL A 32 25.71 -25.61 -3.43
N VAL A 33 24.59 -25.74 -2.68
CA VAL A 33 23.78 -26.98 -2.56
C VAL A 33 22.37 -26.62 -2.05
N THR A 34 21.45 -26.24 -2.93
CA THR A 34 19.99 -26.53 -2.86
C THR A 34 19.28 -26.12 -4.15
N VAL A 35 19.87 -26.45 -5.30
CA VAL A 35 19.11 -26.67 -6.54
C VAL A 35 19.04 -28.17 -6.73
N LEU A 36 18.06 -28.81 -6.07
CA LEU A 36 17.36 -29.98 -6.58
C LEU A 36 16.15 -30.26 -5.68
N LEU A 37 14.99 -30.45 -6.32
CA LEU A 37 13.74 -31.05 -5.81
C LEU A 37 12.72 -30.14 -5.12
N VAL A 38 12.02 -29.29 -5.88
CA VAL A 38 10.54 -29.42 -6.07
C VAL A 38 10.19 -28.95 -7.49
N GLY A 39 10.55 -29.79 -8.47
CA GLY A 39 9.80 -29.81 -9.71
C GLY A 39 8.58 -30.72 -9.51
N LEU A 40 7.43 -30.31 -10.05
CA LEU A 40 6.18 -31.03 -10.34
C LEU A 40 4.97 -30.27 -9.76
N GLY A 41 4.21 -29.61 -10.64
CA GLY A 41 2.89 -29.09 -10.26
C GLY A 41 2.31 -27.98 -11.12
N VAL A 42 2.47 -28.00 -12.45
CA VAL A 42 1.47 -27.35 -13.32
C VAL A 42 0.27 -28.30 -13.30
N GLY A 43 -0.74 -27.96 -12.50
CA GLY A 43 -1.98 -28.71 -12.35
C GLY A 43 -3.17 -27.79 -12.56
N ASP A 44 -3.88 -28.04 -13.65
CA ASP A 44 -5.11 -27.40 -14.11
C ASP A 44 -6.11 -27.05 -13.00
N VAL A 45 -6.50 -25.78 -12.90
CA VAL A 45 -7.75 -25.38 -12.23
C VAL A 45 -8.86 -25.47 -13.26
N VAL A 46 -9.25 -26.70 -13.60
CA VAL A 46 -10.48 -27.02 -14.32
C VAL A 46 -11.35 -27.90 -13.42
N MET A 47 -12.63 -27.52 -13.34
CA MET A 47 -13.75 -28.07 -12.55
C MET A 47 -13.91 -27.47 -11.14
N ARG A 48 -15.05 -26.88 -10.78
CA ARG A 48 -16.38 -27.51 -10.83
C ARG A 48 -17.51 -26.49 -11.12
N LEU A 49 -17.92 -26.41 -12.39
CA LEU A 49 -19.31 -26.07 -12.75
C LEU A 49 -20.15 -27.33 -12.51
N SER A 50 -20.79 -27.44 -11.35
CA SER A 50 -21.73 -28.54 -11.06
C SER A 50 -22.86 -28.02 -10.18
N GLY A 51 -23.67 -27.15 -10.77
CA GLY A 51 -24.94 -26.66 -10.20
C GLY A 51 -26.12 -26.77 -11.18
N LEU A 52 -25.95 -27.46 -12.32
CA LEU A 52 -27.05 -27.87 -13.20
C LEU A 52 -27.54 -29.25 -12.76
N SER A 53 -28.43 -29.27 -11.78
CA SER A 53 -29.21 -30.46 -11.46
C SER A 53 -30.55 -30.01 -10.91
N GLY A 54 -31.49 -29.71 -11.81
CA GLY A 54 -32.84 -29.40 -11.39
C GLY A 54 -33.74 -28.88 -12.50
N ARG A 55 -34.23 -29.80 -13.33
CA ARG A 55 -35.54 -29.74 -14.00
C ARG A 55 -35.61 -28.99 -15.35
N LEU A 56 -35.08 -29.65 -16.37
CA LEU A 56 -35.87 -29.82 -17.59
C LEU A 56 -37.00 -30.81 -17.28
N ALA A 57 -38.22 -30.30 -17.13
CA ALA A 57 -39.43 -31.12 -17.19
C ALA A 57 -40.56 -30.29 -17.80
N ALA A 58 -41.01 -30.78 -18.97
CA ALA A 58 -42.35 -30.63 -19.53
C ALA A 58 -42.78 -29.24 -20.06
N VAL A 59 -42.69 -29.14 -21.39
CA VAL A 59 -43.76 -28.65 -22.27
C VAL A 59 -45.15 -29.02 -21.71
N THR A 60 -46.09 -28.08 -21.62
CA THR A 60 -47.36 -27.94 -22.41
C THR A 60 -48.38 -27.05 -21.67
N THR A 61 -49.19 -26.33 -22.47
CA THR A 61 -50.58 -25.85 -22.23
C THR A 61 -50.86 -24.66 -21.30
N GLU A 62 -51.16 -23.53 -21.96
CA GLU A 62 -52.40 -22.73 -21.91
C GLU A 62 -53.16 -22.49 -20.59
N THR A 63 -53.44 -21.19 -20.39
CA THR A 63 -54.69 -20.57 -19.91
C THR A 63 -55.23 -21.00 -18.55
N THR A 64 -55.25 -20.04 -17.62
CA THR A 64 -56.50 -19.53 -17.01
C THR A 64 -56.20 -18.28 -16.18
N MET A 65 -56.92 -17.19 -16.47
CA MET A 65 -56.99 -16.01 -15.62
C MET A 65 -57.66 -16.37 -14.28
N ALA A 66 -57.13 -15.87 -13.17
CA ALA A 66 -57.90 -15.67 -11.95
C ALA A 66 -57.37 -14.43 -11.22
N SER A 67 -58.08 -13.31 -11.42
CA SER A 67 -57.98 -12.12 -10.58
C SER A 67 -58.39 -12.45 -9.14
N SER A 68 -57.62 -11.98 -8.16
CA SER A 68 -58.17 -11.57 -6.87
C SER A 68 -57.24 -10.53 -6.22
N PRO A 69 -57.75 -9.36 -5.80
CA PRO A 69 -56.94 -8.26 -5.30
C PRO A 69 -56.82 -8.32 -3.77
N ALA A 70 -55.62 -8.15 -3.22
CA ALA A 70 -55.37 -7.52 -1.92
C ALA A 70 -53.92 -7.77 -1.49
N ALA A 71 -53.08 -6.75 -1.56
CA ALA A 71 -52.20 -6.32 -0.47
C ALA A 71 -51.46 -5.07 -0.96
N ALA A 72 -51.45 -4.03 -0.12
CA ALA A 72 -50.76 -2.78 -0.37
C ALA A 72 -49.26 -3.03 -0.70
N PRO A 73 -48.61 -2.16 -1.49
CA PRO A 73 -47.16 -2.14 -1.54
C PRO A 73 -46.66 -1.68 -0.17
N GLU A 74 -46.32 -2.63 0.71
CA GLU A 74 -45.40 -2.32 1.80
C GLU A 74 -44.08 -1.90 1.15
N ALA A 75 -43.74 -0.63 1.36
CA ALA A 75 -42.48 -0.05 0.95
C ALA A 75 -41.34 -0.96 1.42
N PRO A 76 -40.38 -1.33 0.56
CA PRO A 76 -39.21 -2.07 0.99
C PRO A 76 -38.54 -1.32 2.14
N ALA A 77 -38.48 -1.95 3.31
CA ALA A 77 -37.65 -1.48 4.39
C ALA A 77 -36.21 -1.44 3.85
N GLU A 78 -35.66 -0.22 3.75
CA GLU A 78 -34.28 0.03 3.35
C GLU A 78 -33.36 -0.74 4.29
N ALA A 79 -32.79 -1.85 3.80
CA ALA A 79 -31.75 -2.56 4.53
C ALA A 79 -30.57 -1.60 4.71
N PRO A 80 -29.95 -1.52 5.90
CA PRO A 80 -28.80 -0.65 6.11
C PRO A 80 -27.70 -1.06 5.13
N ALA A 81 -27.25 -0.11 4.32
CA ALA A 81 -26.14 -0.31 3.40
C ALA A 81 -24.91 -0.74 4.21
N VAL A 82 -24.50 -1.99 4.03
CA VAL A 82 -23.24 -2.50 4.59
C VAL A 82 -22.12 -1.77 3.85
N VAL A 83 -21.53 -0.77 4.48
CA VAL A 83 -20.36 -0.07 3.93
C VAL A 83 -19.19 -1.06 4.00
N ALA A 84 -18.74 -1.52 2.84
CA ALA A 84 -17.58 -2.40 2.75
C ALA A 84 -16.34 -1.64 3.25
N VAL A 85 -15.67 -2.19 4.27
CA VAL A 85 -14.39 -1.67 4.72
C VAL A 85 -13.33 -2.09 3.70
N PRO A 86 -12.52 -1.16 3.18
CA PRO A 86 -11.43 -1.50 2.26
C PRO A 86 -10.43 -2.45 2.93
N GLU A 87 -9.93 -3.42 2.16
CA GLU A 87 -9.07 -4.49 2.67
C GLU A 87 -7.62 -4.04 2.89
N PHE A 88 -7.16 -3.06 2.12
CA PHE A 88 -5.75 -2.64 2.08
C PHE A 88 -5.52 -1.29 2.74
N SER A 89 -4.36 -1.15 3.37
CA SER A 89 -3.88 0.12 3.91
C SER A 89 -3.15 0.93 2.83
N VAL A 90 -3.52 2.20 2.71
CA VAL A 90 -2.87 3.16 1.80
C VAL A 90 -1.87 3.98 2.62
N ILE A 91 -0.60 4.00 2.21
CA ILE A 91 0.44 4.73 2.92
C ILE A 91 0.13 6.24 2.95
N ALA A 92 0.45 6.87 4.09
CA ALA A 92 0.18 8.26 4.41
C ALA A 92 -1.31 8.64 4.49
N THR A 93 -2.20 7.66 4.63
CA THR A 93 -3.62 7.89 4.96
C THR A 93 -3.92 7.62 6.44
N PRO A 94 -5.00 8.19 7.00
CA PRO A 94 -5.36 8.03 8.40
C PRO A 94 -5.59 6.59 8.81
N CYS A 95 -5.17 6.25 10.03
CA CYS A 95 -5.43 4.98 10.68
C CYS A 95 -5.86 5.20 12.14
N ALA A 96 -6.53 4.21 12.71
CA ALA A 96 -6.95 4.21 14.10
C ALA A 96 -5.74 3.96 15.01
N PRO A 97 -5.57 4.73 16.09
CA PRO A 97 -4.48 4.50 17.03
C PRO A 97 -4.56 3.08 17.58
N LEU A 98 -3.39 2.47 17.83
CA LEU A 98 -3.26 1.09 18.31
C LEU A 98 -3.81 0.03 17.35
N SER A 99 -4.08 0.37 16.08
CA SER A 99 -4.40 -0.61 15.07
C SER A 99 -3.26 -1.62 14.93
N THR A 100 -3.62 -2.86 14.66
CA THR A 100 -2.69 -3.89 14.18
C THR A 100 -2.08 -3.46 12.85
N ASP A 101 -0.89 -3.96 12.54
CA ASP A 101 -0.23 -3.74 11.26
C ASP A 101 -1.15 -4.15 10.10
N GLY A 102 -1.28 -3.25 9.13
CA GLY A 102 -2.03 -3.46 7.91
C GLY A 102 -1.15 -4.00 6.78
N VAL A 103 -1.77 -4.25 5.64
CA VAL A 103 -1.08 -4.70 4.42
C VAL A 103 -1.45 -3.78 3.28
N THR A 104 -0.45 -3.31 2.55
CA THR A 104 -0.66 -2.49 1.35
C THR A 104 -1.10 -3.37 0.18
N ALA A 105 -1.62 -2.75 -0.89
CA ALA A 105 -2.02 -3.48 -2.10
C ALA A 105 -0.86 -4.24 -2.79
N ASP A 106 0.38 -3.82 -2.56
CA ASP A 106 1.60 -4.49 -3.04
C ASP A 106 2.14 -5.57 -2.10
N GLY A 107 1.47 -5.79 -0.95
CA GLY A 107 1.84 -6.82 0.03
C GLY A 107 2.86 -6.38 1.07
N SER A 108 3.25 -5.10 1.09
CA SER A 108 4.12 -4.55 2.13
C SER A 108 3.37 -4.37 3.46
N VAL A 109 4.08 -4.50 4.57
CA VAL A 109 3.53 -4.24 5.90
C VAL A 109 3.38 -2.72 6.10
N ALA A 110 2.22 -2.30 6.58
CA ALA A 110 1.92 -0.93 6.94
C ALA A 110 1.74 -0.80 8.46
N TYR A 111 2.51 0.07 9.08
CA TYR A 111 2.45 0.37 10.51
C TYR A 111 1.59 1.62 10.74
N CYS A 112 0.67 1.56 11.69
CA CYS A 112 -0.09 2.75 12.09
C CYS A 112 0.72 3.55 13.10
N VAL A 113 1.24 4.71 12.68
CA VAL A 113 2.22 5.49 13.46
C VAL A 113 1.77 6.93 13.65
N PRO A 114 2.09 7.57 14.79
CA PRO A 114 1.75 8.97 15.02
C PRO A 114 2.58 9.90 14.11
N LEU A 115 1.97 11.01 13.72
CA LEU A 115 2.64 12.14 13.10
C LEU A 115 3.08 13.14 14.18
N GLN A 116 4.37 13.45 14.22
CA GLN A 116 5.00 14.31 15.22
C GLN A 116 4.23 15.61 15.43
N SER A 117 4.11 15.99 16.70
CA SER A 117 3.45 17.23 17.11
C SER A 117 1.98 17.35 16.67
N THR A 118 1.32 16.22 16.37
CA THR A 118 -0.10 16.14 16.05
C THR A 118 -0.76 14.95 16.74
N ASP A 119 -2.09 14.94 16.84
CA ASP A 119 -2.88 13.78 17.30
C ASP A 119 -3.36 12.90 16.11
N THR A 120 -2.63 12.93 14.99
CA THR A 120 -2.99 12.17 13.78
C THR A 120 -2.09 10.94 13.65
N TYR A 121 -2.70 9.81 13.29
CA TYR A 121 -1.99 8.57 13.00
C TYR A 121 -2.14 8.25 11.51
N LEU A 122 -1.05 7.88 10.87
CA LEU A 122 -1.01 7.55 9.45
C LEU A 122 -0.39 6.17 9.24
N TRP A 123 -0.83 5.47 8.20
CA TRP A 123 -0.16 4.27 7.72
C TRP A 123 1.22 4.61 7.17
N SER A 124 2.24 3.84 7.56
CA SER A 124 3.61 4.02 7.10
C SER A 124 4.28 2.67 6.79
N LEU A 125 5.21 2.66 5.84
CA LEU A 125 6.09 1.51 5.60
C LEU A 125 7.19 1.37 6.65
N ILE A 126 7.36 2.38 7.51
CA ILE A 126 8.43 2.46 8.49
C ILE A 126 7.79 2.60 9.88
N PRO A 127 8.20 1.78 10.87
CA PRO A 127 7.69 1.91 12.22
C PRO A 127 8.25 3.16 12.92
N GLY A 128 7.59 3.56 14.01
CA GLY A 128 8.05 4.67 14.86
C GLY A 128 7.14 5.88 14.77
N GLU A 129 7.70 7.03 14.45
CA GLU A 129 6.99 8.32 14.41
C GLU A 129 7.35 9.08 13.13
N LEU A 130 6.35 9.68 12.50
CA LEU A 130 6.52 10.43 11.24
C LEU A 130 6.85 11.87 11.55
N VAL A 131 7.77 12.46 10.79
CA VAL A 131 8.11 13.88 10.89
C VAL A 131 7.88 14.53 9.54
N SER A 132 7.13 15.64 9.50
CA SER A 132 6.97 16.41 8.28
C SER A 132 6.83 17.89 8.60
N SER A 133 7.60 18.71 7.87
CA SER A 133 7.47 20.17 7.87
C SER A 133 6.62 20.68 6.69
N SER A 134 6.04 19.76 5.91
CA SER A 134 5.21 20.09 4.75
C SER A 134 3.83 20.60 5.21
N PRO A 135 3.25 21.59 4.51
CA PRO A 135 1.84 21.96 4.73
C PRO A 135 0.88 20.80 4.39
N ASP A 136 1.30 19.89 3.52
CA ASP A 136 0.62 18.64 3.24
C ASP A 136 1.52 17.46 3.65
N PRO A 137 1.42 16.99 4.91
CA PRO A 137 2.27 15.92 5.40
C PRO A 137 1.97 14.59 4.70
N ALA A 138 0.71 14.31 4.36
CA ALA A 138 0.30 13.08 3.72
C ALA A 138 0.95 12.93 2.33
N LEU A 139 0.89 13.99 1.52
CA LEU A 139 1.51 14.00 0.19
C LEU A 139 3.04 13.85 0.29
N ALA A 140 3.67 14.56 1.22
CA ALA A 140 5.12 14.49 1.43
C ALA A 140 5.58 13.07 1.84
N ILE A 141 4.88 12.46 2.80
CA ILE A 141 5.18 11.12 3.30
C ILE A 141 4.92 10.06 2.21
N CYS A 142 3.86 10.22 1.42
CA CYS A 142 3.60 9.33 0.29
C CYS A 142 4.77 9.34 -0.70
N MET A 143 5.24 10.53 -1.11
CA MET A 143 6.36 10.64 -2.05
C MET A 143 7.64 10.03 -1.48
N GLU A 144 7.95 10.32 -0.22
CA GLU A 144 9.16 9.84 0.45
C GLU A 144 9.18 8.31 0.59
N GLN A 145 8.07 7.71 1.02
CA GLN A 145 8.05 6.27 1.34
C GLN A 145 7.74 5.40 0.14
N THR A 146 6.92 5.87 -0.80
CA THR A 146 6.50 5.07 -1.97
C THR A 146 7.31 5.38 -3.22
N LEU A 147 8.18 6.41 -3.19
CA LEU A 147 8.98 6.89 -4.32
C LEU A 147 8.13 7.30 -5.53
N ARG A 148 6.88 7.70 -5.28
CA ARG A 148 5.94 8.18 -6.30
C ARG A 148 6.11 9.67 -6.55
N SER A 149 5.64 10.13 -7.70
CA SER A 149 5.52 11.56 -7.98
C SER A 149 4.39 12.20 -7.16
N ALA A 150 4.38 13.52 -7.02
CA ALA A 150 3.30 14.24 -6.33
C ALA A 150 1.92 13.96 -6.97
N ALA A 151 1.85 13.92 -8.31
CA ALA A 151 0.61 13.64 -9.03
C ALA A 151 0.12 12.22 -8.75
N ASP A 152 1.02 11.23 -8.81
CA ASP A 152 0.67 9.83 -8.50
C ASP A 152 0.24 9.65 -7.04
N CYS A 153 0.85 10.40 -6.12
CA CYS A 153 0.45 10.40 -4.72
C CYS A 153 -0.93 11.02 -4.51
N GLY A 154 -1.31 12.06 -5.26
CA GLY A 154 -2.67 12.60 -5.22
C GLY A 154 -3.72 11.55 -5.55
N GLU A 155 -3.51 10.78 -6.61
CA GLU A 155 -4.38 9.67 -7.01
C GLU A 155 -4.31 8.48 -6.03
N TYR A 156 -3.14 8.22 -5.47
CA TYR A 156 -2.94 7.14 -4.50
C TYR A 156 -3.68 7.40 -3.19
N LEU A 157 -3.59 8.63 -2.65
CA LEU A 157 -4.23 9.05 -1.40
C LEU A 157 -5.75 9.17 -1.52
N ALA A 158 -6.28 9.35 -2.73
CA ALA A 158 -7.71 9.36 -2.98
C ALA A 158 -8.36 7.96 -2.89
N ARG A 159 -7.55 6.89 -2.83
CA ARG A 159 -8.05 5.52 -2.74
C ARG A 159 -8.65 5.25 -1.36
N PRO A 160 -9.72 4.44 -1.27
CA PRO A 160 -10.22 3.98 0.02
C PRO A 160 -9.14 3.17 0.73
N SER A 161 -8.90 3.50 1.99
CA SER A 161 -7.86 2.90 2.84
C SER A 161 -8.50 2.25 4.06
N ASN A 162 -7.99 1.08 4.44
CA ASN A 162 -8.42 0.41 5.66
C ASN A 162 -8.09 1.30 6.88
N PRO A 163 -9.05 1.73 7.69
CA PRO A 163 -8.77 2.57 8.85
C PRO A 163 -8.08 1.82 9.99
N GLY A 164 -7.98 0.49 9.93
CA GLY A 164 -7.45 -0.32 11.01
C GLY A 164 -8.49 -0.69 12.06
N ASP A 165 -8.14 -1.62 12.94
CA ASP A 165 -9.05 -2.19 13.96
C ASP A 165 -9.10 -1.37 15.26
N GLY A 166 -8.13 -0.47 15.48
CA GLY A 166 -8.06 0.36 16.68
C GLY A 166 -7.79 -0.41 17.98
N GLY A 167 -7.23 -1.62 17.89
CA GLY A 167 -6.76 -2.43 19.01
C GLY A 167 -7.87 -3.09 19.84
N ARG A 168 -9.03 -3.39 19.25
CA ARG A 168 -10.22 -3.94 19.94
C ARG A 168 -10.46 -5.42 19.73
#